data_AF-O76589-F1
#
_entry.id   AF-O76589-F1
#
_cell.length_a   1.000
_cell.length_b   1.000
_cell.length_c   1.000
_cell.angle_alpha   90.00
_cell.angle_beta   90.00
_cell.angle_gamma   90.00
#
_symmetry.space_group_name_H-M   'P 1'
#
loop_
_entity.id
_entity.type
_entity.pdbx_description
1 polymer ?
#
loop_
_entity_poly.entity_id
_entity_poly.type
_entity_poly.pdbx_seq_one_letter_code
_entity_poly.pdbx_strand_id
1 'polypeptide(L)'
;MFKMNFPTIWLVILFSVVDGCMRTIPPDEAYISSTLAPEESSSTMDPDDTVTAEETMTTPSMDVCYSDVGTKYANWNSIVLYEVQTVDQDGCTVLKCPAGKTPAVSSLYDKSEIPAPIDADADYMTFGSINKDSMADINGDMIFEYFGAMCEGGELIYTNYPDGIAYVKDGNMAYTGPDASYNGKKSKVTTIYCTDQV
;
A
#
# COMPACT_ATOMS: atom_id res chain seq x y z
N MET A 1 35.91 -6.13 -38.34
CA MET A 1 36.25 -5.37 -37.12
C MET A 1 35.04 -4.53 -36.76
N PHE A 2 34.15 -5.05 -35.91
CA PHE A 2 32.90 -4.36 -35.56
C PHE A 2 33.25 -3.27 -34.52
N LYS A 3 33.30 -2.01 -34.96
CA LYS A 3 33.51 -0.86 -34.08
C LYS A 3 32.23 -0.62 -33.30
N MET A 4 32.12 -1.22 -32.12
CA MET A 4 31.02 -0.98 -31.20
C MET A 4 31.23 0.39 -30.57
N ASN A 5 30.43 1.37 -31.01
CA ASN A 5 30.47 2.73 -30.50
C ASN A 5 29.99 2.73 -29.03
N PHE A 6 30.92 3.03 -28.13
CA PHE A 6 30.73 3.12 -26.68
C PHE A 6 29.62 4.10 -26.20
N PRO A 7 29.30 5.22 -26.88
CA PRO A 7 28.31 6.16 -26.33
C PRO A 7 26.85 5.66 -26.42
N THR A 8 26.54 4.71 -27.31
CA THR A 8 25.18 4.20 -27.48
C THR A 8 24.72 3.30 -26.34
N ILE A 9 25.63 2.63 -25.62
CA ILE A 9 25.27 1.73 -24.51
C ILE A 9 24.84 2.54 -23.26
N TRP A 10 25.45 3.70 -23.03
CA TRP A 10 25.08 4.58 -21.92
C TRP A 10 23.69 5.21 -22.09
N LEU A 11 23.28 5.48 -23.33
CA LEU A 11 21.96 6.05 -23.60
C LEU A 11 20.83 5.05 -23.33
N VAL A 12 21.04 3.76 -23.64
CA VAL A 12 20.01 2.71 -23.46
C VAL A 12 19.70 2.46 -21.98
N ILE A 13 20.69 2.60 -21.08
CA ILE A 13 20.51 2.35 -19.64
C ILE A 13 19.68 3.47 -18.97
N LEU A 14 19.72 4.70 -19.49
CA LEU A 14 18.93 5.81 -18.94
C LEU A 14 17.43 5.71 -19.30
N PHE A 15 17.08 5.09 -20.43
CA PHE A 15 15.67 4.94 -20.82
C PHE A 15 14.95 3.80 -20.08
N SER A 16 15.65 2.77 -19.61
CA SER A 16 14.99 1.65 -18.92
C SER A 16 14.49 1.96 -17.50
N VAL A 17 14.85 3.10 -16.90
CA VAL A 17 14.46 3.42 -15.51
C VAL A 17 13.23 4.34 -15.43
N VAL A 18 12.76 4.92 -16.54
CA VAL A 18 11.63 5.88 -16.50
C VAL A 18 10.28 5.24 -16.87
N ASP A 19 10.26 4.05 -17.47
CA ASP A 19 9.02 3.40 -17.95
C ASP A 19 8.27 2.59 -16.87
N GLY A 20 8.68 2.63 -15.60
CA GLY A 20 8.02 1.90 -14.52
C GLY A 20 6.76 2.56 -13.94
N CYS A 21 6.41 3.79 -14.31
CA CYS A 21 5.30 4.52 -13.67
C CYS A 21 4.43 5.35 -14.62
N MET A 22 4.38 5.04 -15.93
CA MET A 22 3.31 5.60 -16.76
C MET A 22 2.05 4.76 -16.59
N ARG A 23 1.25 5.18 -15.60
CA ARG A 23 -0.16 4.82 -15.48
C ARG A 23 -0.86 5.23 -16.78
N THR A 24 -1.07 4.29 -17.69
CA THR A 24 -2.00 4.44 -18.80
C THR A 24 -3.38 4.67 -18.21
N ILE A 25 -3.78 5.94 -18.12
CA ILE A 25 -5.19 6.30 -18.02
C ILE A 25 -5.77 5.94 -19.39
N PRO A 26 -6.68 4.95 -19.50
CA PRO A 26 -7.34 4.69 -20.77
C PRO A 26 -8.10 5.96 -21.18
N PRO A 27 -8.07 6.36 -22.46
CA PRO A 27 -8.88 7.47 -22.91
C PRO A 27 -10.34 7.02 -22.85
N ASP A 28 -11.08 7.48 -21.86
CA ASP A 28 -12.52 7.61 -22.03
C ASP A 28 -12.74 8.64 -23.12
N GLU A 29 -12.81 8.11 -24.33
CA GLU A 29 -13.28 8.84 -25.50
C GLU A 29 -14.66 9.40 -25.18
N ALA A 30 -14.69 10.73 -25.14
CA ALA A 30 -15.62 11.50 -25.97
C ALA A 30 -17.03 10.89 -26.06
N TYR A 31 -17.77 10.90 -24.95
CA TYR A 31 -19.22 10.89 -25.08
C TYR A 31 -19.65 12.24 -25.63
N ILE A 32 -19.75 12.22 -26.96
CA ILE A 32 -20.29 13.22 -27.87
C ILE A 32 -21.43 14.04 -27.27
N SER A 33 -21.22 15.35 -27.32
CA SER A 33 -22.24 16.39 -27.22
C SER A 33 -23.33 16.14 -28.26
N SER A 34 -24.39 15.43 -27.87
CA SER A 34 -25.65 15.45 -28.61
C SER A 34 -26.37 16.76 -28.31
N THR A 35 -26.00 17.78 -29.07
CA THR A 35 -26.86 18.94 -29.35
C THR A 35 -28.10 18.43 -30.07
N LEU A 36 -29.20 18.24 -29.32
CA LEU A 36 -30.54 18.30 -29.87
C LEU A 36 -31.18 19.61 -29.38
N ALA A 37 -31.57 20.40 -30.36
CA ALA A 37 -32.10 21.75 -30.30
C ALA A 37 -33.51 21.80 -29.65
N PRO A 38 -34.05 22.99 -29.39
CA PRO A 38 -34.97 23.24 -28.28
C PRO A 38 -36.44 23.08 -28.68
N GLU A 39 -37.24 22.58 -27.74
CA GLU A 39 -38.69 22.79 -27.73
C GLU A 39 -39.03 23.57 -26.47
N GLU A 40 -39.68 24.72 -26.67
CA GLU A 40 -40.23 25.56 -25.63
C GLU A 40 -41.36 24.83 -24.88
N SER A 41 -41.31 24.81 -23.55
CA SER A 41 -42.50 24.99 -22.72
C SER A 41 -42.13 25.28 -21.26
N SER A 42 -42.45 26.50 -20.88
CA SER A 42 -42.68 26.98 -19.53
C SER A 42 -43.34 25.93 -18.61
N SER A 43 -42.72 25.63 -17.46
CA SER A 43 -43.32 25.91 -16.14
C SER A 43 -42.41 25.45 -14.98
N THR A 44 -42.27 26.37 -14.03
CA THR A 44 -42.04 26.22 -12.58
C THR A 44 -40.74 25.54 -12.11
N MET A 45 -39.86 26.38 -11.55
CA MET A 45 -38.74 26.01 -10.70
C MET A 45 -39.26 25.42 -9.37
N ASP A 46 -38.98 24.15 -9.11
CA ASP A 46 -38.93 23.61 -7.75
C ASP A 46 -37.44 23.38 -7.38
N PRO A 47 -36.96 23.91 -6.25
CA PRO A 47 -35.58 23.76 -5.82
C PRO A 47 -35.46 22.57 -4.86
N ASP A 48 -35.36 21.35 -5.38
CA ASP A 48 -34.91 20.21 -4.58
C ASP A 48 -34.36 19.09 -5.48
N ASP A 49 -33.25 19.35 -6.16
CA ASP A 49 -32.41 18.27 -6.69
C ASP A 49 -31.03 18.41 -6.07
N THR A 50 -30.97 17.92 -4.84
CA THR A 50 -29.74 17.52 -4.17
C THR A 50 -29.13 16.36 -4.98
N VAL A 51 -28.42 16.67 -6.06
CA VAL A 51 -27.54 15.71 -6.74
C VAL A 51 -26.36 15.49 -5.79
N THR A 52 -26.58 14.60 -4.82
CA THR A 52 -25.50 13.93 -4.11
C THR A 52 -24.84 13.08 -5.18
N ALA A 53 -23.77 13.62 -5.78
CA ALA A 53 -22.86 12.81 -6.55
C ALA A 53 -22.32 11.76 -5.57
N GLU A 54 -22.96 10.59 -5.58
CA GLU A 54 -22.38 9.37 -5.09
C GLU A 54 -21.19 9.12 -6.02
N GLU A 55 -20.07 9.79 -5.73
CA GLU A 55 -18.78 9.36 -6.22
C GLU A 55 -18.66 7.95 -5.66
N THR A 56 -19.05 6.98 -6.48
CA THR A 56 -18.70 5.59 -6.32
C THR A 56 -17.20 5.62 -6.34
N MET A 57 -16.63 5.74 -5.14
CA MET A 57 -15.23 5.58 -4.87
C MET A 57 -14.98 4.15 -5.29
N THR A 58 -14.63 3.99 -6.56
CA THR A 58 -14.20 2.73 -7.12
C THR A 58 -12.87 2.55 -6.44
N THR A 59 -12.88 1.94 -5.25
CA THR A 59 -11.68 1.53 -4.54
C THR A 59 -10.89 0.76 -5.58
N PRO A 60 -9.74 1.28 -6.07
CA PRO A 60 -8.95 0.49 -6.96
C PRO A 60 -8.41 -0.65 -6.09
N SER A 61 -9.02 -1.83 -6.20
CA SER A 61 -8.37 -3.07 -5.83
C SER A 61 -7.13 -3.14 -6.71
N MET A 62 -6.04 -2.55 -6.26
CA MET A 62 -4.76 -2.83 -6.88
C MET A 62 -4.50 -4.27 -6.50
N ASP A 63 -4.75 -5.18 -7.44
CA ASP A 63 -4.34 -6.58 -7.35
C ASP A 63 -2.81 -6.57 -7.32
N VAL A 64 -2.22 -6.42 -6.13
CA VAL A 64 -0.78 -6.39 -5.95
C VAL A 64 -0.32 -7.82 -5.77
N CYS A 65 -0.04 -8.51 -6.88
CA CYS A 65 0.48 -9.86 -6.78
C CYS A 65 1.83 -9.90 -6.06
N TYR A 66 2.00 -10.89 -5.18
CA TYR A 66 3.25 -11.16 -4.46
C TYR A 66 4.45 -11.25 -5.42
N SER A 67 4.25 -11.83 -6.60
CA SER A 67 5.26 -11.88 -7.67
C SER A 67 5.69 -10.49 -8.14
N ASP A 68 4.74 -9.55 -8.17
CA ASP A 68 4.96 -8.19 -8.65
C ASP A 68 5.60 -7.34 -7.56
N VAL A 69 5.25 -7.59 -6.30
CA VAL A 69 5.94 -7.02 -5.12
C VAL A 69 7.43 -7.38 -5.17
N GLY A 70 7.77 -8.66 -5.35
CA GLY A 70 9.17 -9.11 -5.35
C GLY A 70 10.04 -8.52 -6.46
N THR A 71 9.45 -8.13 -7.59
CA THR A 71 10.17 -7.45 -8.68
C THR A 71 10.23 -5.93 -8.49
N LYS A 72 9.23 -5.36 -7.80
CA LYS A 72 9.11 -3.92 -7.53
C LYS A 72 10.00 -3.46 -6.36
N TYR A 73 10.20 -4.29 -5.35
CA TYR A 73 10.99 -3.94 -4.16
C TYR A 73 12.29 -4.75 -4.10
N ALA A 74 13.42 -4.09 -4.34
CA ALA A 74 14.77 -4.63 -4.18
C ALA A 74 15.04 -5.21 -2.77
N ASN A 75 14.42 -4.67 -1.71
CA ASN A 75 14.53 -5.24 -0.36
C ASN A 75 13.60 -6.45 -0.13
N TRP A 76 12.79 -6.87 -1.09
CA TRP A 76 11.88 -8.00 -0.88
C TRP A 76 12.61 -9.27 -0.45
N ASN A 77 13.74 -9.56 -1.09
CA ASN A 77 14.59 -10.70 -0.75
C ASN A 77 15.28 -10.57 0.62
N SER A 78 15.28 -9.39 1.24
CA SER A 78 15.81 -9.16 2.59
C SER A 78 14.73 -9.01 3.66
N ILE A 79 13.45 -8.94 3.27
CA ILE A 79 12.33 -9.01 4.20
C ILE A 79 12.21 -10.44 4.70
N VAL A 80 12.20 -10.59 6.02
CA VAL A 80 11.99 -11.89 6.65
C VAL A 80 10.50 -12.22 6.60
N LEU A 81 10.15 -13.35 6.00
CA LEU A 81 8.81 -13.93 6.06
C LEU A 81 8.79 -15.02 7.12
N TYR A 82 7.98 -14.84 8.18
CA TYR A 82 7.87 -15.81 9.27
C TYR A 82 6.44 -16.35 9.40
N GLU A 83 6.29 -17.67 9.24
CA GLU A 83 5.01 -18.39 9.23
C GLU A 83 4.00 -17.92 8.16
N VAL A 84 4.45 -17.11 7.21
CA VAL A 84 3.65 -16.64 6.08
C VAL A 84 3.61 -17.71 5.00
N GLN A 85 2.43 -17.99 4.47
CA GLN A 85 2.20 -18.90 3.35
C GLN A 85 1.99 -18.10 2.06
N THR A 86 2.30 -18.72 0.92
CA THR A 86 1.93 -18.21 -0.41
C THR A 86 0.76 -19.01 -0.95
N VAL A 87 -0.32 -18.35 -1.35
CA VAL A 87 -1.50 -19.00 -1.95
C VAL A 87 -1.72 -18.41 -3.33
N ASP A 88 -2.02 -19.25 -4.32
CA ASP A 88 -2.53 -18.78 -5.62
C ASP A 88 -4.02 -18.45 -5.45
N GLN A 89 -4.36 -17.17 -5.62
CA GLN A 89 -5.73 -16.68 -5.69
C GLN A 89 -5.89 -15.98 -7.03
N ASP A 90 -6.82 -16.45 -7.87
CA ASP A 90 -7.13 -15.82 -9.15
C ASP A 90 -5.92 -15.63 -10.10
N GLY A 91 -4.96 -16.56 -10.05
CA GLY A 91 -3.72 -16.49 -10.84
C GLY A 91 -2.66 -15.55 -10.25
N CYS A 92 -2.90 -15.04 -9.05
CA CYS A 92 -2.06 -14.13 -8.29
C CYS A 92 -1.53 -14.86 -7.06
N THR A 93 -0.20 -14.91 -6.87
CA THR A 93 0.34 -15.38 -5.59
C THR A 93 0.09 -14.30 -4.55
N VAL A 94 -0.46 -14.63 -3.39
CA VAL A 94 -0.67 -13.70 -2.28
C VAL A 94 -0.06 -14.24 -0.99
N LEU A 95 0.27 -13.34 -0.05
CA LEU A 95 0.68 -13.72 1.29
C LEU A 95 -0.52 -13.99 2.17
N LYS A 96 -0.52 -15.16 2.82
CA LYS A 96 -1.60 -15.57 3.72
C LYS A 96 -1.05 -16.11 5.03
N CYS A 97 -1.72 -15.77 6.13
CA CYS A 97 -1.45 -16.39 7.42
C CYS A 97 -2.21 -17.70 7.62
N PRO A 98 -1.66 -18.63 8.42
CA PRO A 98 -2.39 -19.81 8.85
C PRO A 98 -3.73 -19.43 9.52
N ALA A 99 -4.70 -20.34 9.52
CA ALA A 99 -5.98 -20.11 10.18
C ALA A 99 -5.77 -19.75 11.67
N GLY A 100 -6.47 -18.72 12.15
CA GLY A 100 -6.36 -18.22 13.52
C GLY A 100 -5.23 -17.22 13.75
N LYS A 101 -4.44 -16.89 12.73
CA LYS A 101 -3.37 -15.89 12.80
C LYS A 101 -3.64 -14.68 11.92
N THR A 102 -3.14 -13.52 12.34
CA THR A 102 -3.17 -12.27 11.56
C THR A 102 -1.78 -11.90 11.05
N PRO A 103 -1.71 -11.25 9.88
CA PRO A 103 -0.46 -10.68 9.42
C PRO A 103 -0.09 -9.46 10.28
N ALA A 104 1.19 -9.36 10.59
CA ALA A 104 1.82 -8.21 11.22
C ALA A 104 3.10 -7.88 10.47
N VAL A 105 3.46 -6.61 10.50
CA VAL A 105 4.66 -6.10 9.83
C VAL A 105 5.52 -5.41 10.87
N SER A 106 6.84 -5.59 10.81
CA SER A 106 7.74 -4.84 11.67
C SER A 106 8.71 -3.96 10.90
N SER A 107 9.21 -2.96 11.61
CA SER A 107 10.24 -2.04 11.17
C SER A 107 11.18 -1.71 12.34
N LEU A 108 12.41 -1.32 12.02
CA LEU A 108 13.37 -0.82 12.99
C LEU A 108 13.21 0.70 13.13
N TYR A 109 13.34 1.23 14.35
CA TYR A 109 13.28 2.68 14.57
C TYR A 109 14.38 3.45 13.81
N ASP A 110 15.57 2.85 13.64
CA ASP A 110 16.67 3.49 12.91
C ASP A 110 16.48 3.49 11.37
N LYS A 111 15.46 2.76 10.87
CA LYS A 111 15.01 2.75 9.47
C LYS A 111 13.63 3.37 9.30
N SER A 112 13.22 4.22 10.25
CA SER A 112 11.92 4.87 10.28
C SER A 112 12.04 6.34 10.69
N GLU A 113 11.11 7.16 10.23
CA GLU A 113 10.88 8.53 10.69
C GLU A 113 10.03 8.59 11.99
N ILE A 114 9.51 7.43 12.42
CA ILE A 114 8.82 7.28 13.70
C ILE A 114 9.89 7.12 14.80
N PRO A 115 9.94 8.05 15.79
CA PRO A 115 10.90 7.94 16.88
C PRO A 115 10.53 6.81 17.82
N ALA A 116 11.54 6.15 18.39
CA ALA A 116 11.35 5.21 19.48
C ALA A 116 10.72 5.92 20.69
N PRO A 117 9.69 5.33 21.32
CA PRO A 117 9.27 5.72 22.66
C PRO A 117 10.45 5.69 23.64
N ILE A 118 10.49 6.64 24.58
CA ILE A 118 11.60 6.76 25.54
C ILE A 118 11.72 5.54 26.47
N ASP A 119 10.62 4.81 26.63
CA ASP A 119 10.44 3.62 27.46
C ASP A 119 10.34 2.33 26.63
N ALA A 120 10.77 2.35 25.37
CA ALA A 120 10.85 1.14 24.56
C ALA A 120 12.05 0.26 24.96
N ASP A 121 11.80 -1.04 25.18
CA ASP A 121 12.83 -2.04 25.50
C ASP A 121 13.51 -2.60 24.25
N ALA A 122 12.87 -2.45 23.09
CA ALA A 122 13.28 -3.03 21.82
C ALA A 122 13.55 -1.94 20.77
N ASP A 123 14.41 -2.25 19.81
CA ASP A 123 14.79 -1.37 18.69
C ASP A 123 13.86 -1.46 17.47
N TYR A 124 12.74 -2.18 17.61
CA TYR A 124 11.73 -2.37 16.59
C TYR A 124 10.34 -1.94 17.03
N MET A 125 9.49 -1.72 16.04
CA MET A 125 8.06 -1.50 16.18
C MET A 125 7.29 -2.48 15.31
N THR A 126 6.04 -2.73 15.68
CA THR A 126 5.11 -3.56 14.94
C THR A 126 3.93 -2.73 14.45
N PHE A 127 3.55 -2.96 13.21
CA PHE A 127 2.37 -2.46 12.53
C PHE A 127 1.38 -3.62 12.37
N GLY A 128 0.11 -3.37 12.67
CA GLY A 128 -0.96 -4.38 12.58
C GLY A 128 -1.29 -5.04 13.92
N SER A 129 -2.49 -5.62 13.98
CA SER A 129 -3.11 -6.25 15.17
C SER A 129 -3.55 -5.33 16.32
N ILE A 130 -3.37 -4.00 16.23
CA ILE A 130 -3.79 -3.09 17.30
C ILE A 130 -5.32 -3.02 17.39
N ASN A 131 -6.01 -3.11 16.24
CA ASN A 131 -7.44 -3.35 16.19
C ASN A 131 -7.71 -4.71 15.49
N LYS A 132 -8.30 -5.66 16.22
CA LYS A 132 -8.64 -6.99 15.67
C LYS A 132 -9.67 -6.88 14.54
N ASP A 133 -10.62 -5.96 14.71
CA ASP A 133 -11.73 -5.77 13.78
C ASP A 133 -11.24 -5.16 12.46
N SER A 134 -10.14 -4.40 12.47
CA SER A 134 -9.60 -3.81 11.24
C SER A 134 -8.90 -4.85 10.36
N MET A 135 -8.29 -5.89 10.95
CA MET A 135 -7.40 -6.81 10.23
C MET A 135 -7.98 -8.21 9.96
N ALA A 136 -9.04 -8.62 10.64
CA ALA A 136 -9.61 -9.96 10.49
C ALA A 136 -10.06 -10.28 9.05
N ASP A 137 -10.49 -9.26 8.30
CA ASP A 137 -10.98 -9.37 6.93
C ASP A 137 -9.95 -8.90 5.87
N ILE A 138 -8.78 -8.42 6.29
CA ILE A 138 -7.74 -7.92 5.39
C ILE A 138 -6.95 -9.10 4.82
N ASN A 139 -7.16 -9.41 3.54
CA ASN A 139 -6.25 -10.25 2.77
C ASN A 139 -4.88 -9.57 2.61
N GLY A 140 -3.85 -10.34 2.24
CA GLY A 140 -2.49 -9.82 2.03
C GLY A 140 -2.44 -8.58 1.14
N ASP A 141 -3.31 -8.47 0.14
CA ASP A 141 -3.36 -7.31 -0.78
C ASP A 141 -3.85 -6.04 -0.06
N MET A 142 -4.85 -6.20 0.80
CA MET A 142 -5.42 -5.11 1.59
C MET A 142 -4.42 -4.59 2.64
N ILE A 143 -3.42 -5.38 3.06
CA ILE A 143 -2.42 -4.92 4.04
C ILE A 143 -1.54 -3.81 3.45
N PHE A 144 -1.17 -3.94 2.17
CA PHE A 144 -0.28 -2.99 1.51
C PHE A 144 -1.00 -1.66 1.31
N GLU A 145 -2.26 -1.68 0.90
CA GLU A 145 -3.07 -0.47 0.78
C GLU A 145 -3.32 0.17 2.16
N TYR A 146 -3.69 -0.64 3.15
CA TYR A 146 -3.99 -0.17 4.50
C TYR A 146 -2.82 0.59 5.14
N PHE A 147 -1.58 0.11 4.97
CA PHE A 147 -0.39 0.79 5.46
C PHE A 147 0.27 1.76 4.45
N GLY A 148 -0.37 2.04 3.32
CA GLY A 148 0.14 2.99 2.33
C GLY A 148 1.48 2.57 1.73
N ALA A 149 1.60 1.30 1.35
CA ALA A 149 2.83 0.73 0.82
C ALA A 149 3.28 1.44 -0.46
N MET A 150 4.53 1.90 -0.47
CA MET A 150 5.17 2.53 -1.61
C MET A 150 6.60 2.03 -1.79
N CYS A 151 7.16 2.27 -2.98
CA CYS A 151 8.54 1.93 -3.32
C CYS A 151 9.41 3.19 -3.32
N GLU A 152 10.44 3.23 -2.48
CA GLU A 152 11.44 4.30 -2.48
C GLU A 152 12.84 3.70 -2.56
N GLY A 153 13.61 4.04 -3.58
CA GLY A 153 14.95 3.47 -3.77
C GLY A 153 14.96 1.94 -3.94
N GLY A 154 13.83 1.34 -4.33
CA GLY A 154 13.64 -0.10 -4.37
C GLY A 154 13.24 -0.70 -3.01
N GLU A 155 12.99 0.10 -1.98
CA GLU A 155 12.60 -0.42 -0.67
C GLU A 155 11.10 -0.33 -0.46
N LEU A 156 10.50 -1.38 0.13
CA LEU A 156 9.13 -1.37 0.60
C LEU A 156 9.02 -0.47 1.84
N ILE A 157 8.34 0.65 1.67
CA ILE A 157 8.11 1.65 2.70
C ILE A 157 6.61 1.71 3.00
N TYR A 158 6.25 1.71 4.29
CA TYR A 158 4.90 2.03 4.76
C TYR A 158 4.83 3.51 5.15
N THR A 159 3.67 4.12 4.94
CA THR A 159 3.43 5.55 5.25
C THR A 159 2.12 5.84 5.97
N ASN A 160 1.26 4.84 6.14
CA ASN A 160 -0.02 4.98 6.81
C ASN A 160 -0.04 4.08 8.04
N TYR A 161 -0.48 4.59 9.20
CA TYR A 161 -0.55 3.89 10.48
C TYR A 161 -1.87 4.24 11.19
N PRO A 162 -3.01 3.90 10.59
CA PRO A 162 -4.33 4.30 11.10
C PRO A 162 -4.57 3.85 12.55
N ASP A 163 -4.08 2.67 12.94
CA ASP A 163 -4.21 2.15 14.30
C ASP A 163 -2.98 2.45 15.19
N GLY A 164 -2.00 3.22 14.69
CA GLY A 164 -0.74 3.47 15.37
C GLY A 164 0.27 2.34 15.26
N ILE A 165 1.15 2.23 16.26
CA ILE A 165 2.21 1.20 16.33
C ILE A 165 2.17 0.50 17.68
N ALA A 166 2.67 -0.74 17.69
CA ALA A 166 2.91 -1.52 18.89
C ALA A 166 4.42 -1.64 19.16
N TYR A 167 4.81 -1.61 20.42
CA TYR A 167 6.22 -1.70 20.86
C TYR A 167 6.33 -2.44 22.19
N VAL A 168 7.53 -2.90 22.54
CA VAL A 168 7.77 -3.61 23.81
C VAL A 168 8.17 -2.61 24.89
N LYS A 169 7.46 -2.65 26.03
CA LYS A 169 7.73 -1.86 27.23
C LYS A 169 7.58 -2.71 28.48
N ASP A 170 8.58 -2.71 29.34
CA ASP A 170 8.69 -3.56 30.52
C ASP A 170 8.36 -5.05 30.21
N GLY A 171 8.79 -5.53 29.04
CA GLY A 171 8.50 -6.88 28.53
C GLY A 171 7.06 -7.13 28.06
N ASN A 172 6.20 -6.10 27.99
CA ASN A 172 4.81 -6.20 27.54
C ASN A 172 4.59 -5.41 26.25
N MET A 173 3.55 -5.75 25.48
CA MET A 173 3.13 -4.95 24.33
C MET A 173 2.43 -3.67 24.80
N ALA A 174 2.95 -2.53 24.37
CA ALA A 174 2.38 -1.20 24.53
C ALA A 174 2.05 -0.60 23.15
N TYR A 175 1.19 0.42 23.13
CA TYR A 175 0.66 1.03 21.91
C TYR A 175 0.79 2.55 21.95
N THR A 176 1.03 3.16 20.79
CA THR A 176 1.10 4.62 20.63
C THR A 176 0.64 5.05 19.25
N GLY A 177 0.14 6.29 19.15
CA GLY A 177 -0.40 6.89 17.92
C GLY A 177 -1.71 6.30 17.35
N PRO A 178 -2.69 5.86 18.17
CA PRO A 178 -3.97 5.32 17.65
C PRO A 178 -4.87 6.38 17.00
N ASP A 179 -4.46 7.65 17.02
CA ASP A 179 -5.10 8.79 16.34
C ASP A 179 -4.54 9.01 14.92
N ALA A 180 -3.80 8.03 14.39
CA ALA A 180 -3.10 8.13 13.12
C ALA A 180 -2.05 9.26 13.07
N SER A 181 -1.50 9.68 14.22
CA SER A 181 -0.49 10.74 14.32
C SER A 181 0.84 10.44 13.63
N TYR A 182 1.09 9.19 13.23
CA TYR A 182 2.26 8.80 12.46
C TYR A 182 2.04 8.79 10.96
N ASN A 183 0.82 9.05 10.47
CA ASN A 183 0.55 9.07 9.04
C ASN A 183 1.44 10.08 8.30
N GLY A 184 1.93 9.66 7.14
CA GLY A 184 2.90 10.40 6.33
C GLY A 184 4.36 10.16 6.71
N LYS A 185 4.64 9.58 7.88
CA LYS A 185 6.00 9.16 8.24
C LYS A 185 6.38 7.89 7.50
N LYS A 186 7.64 7.78 7.10
CA LYS A 186 8.14 6.62 6.37
C LYS A 186 8.75 5.59 7.31
N SER A 187 8.40 4.32 7.14
CA SER A 187 9.08 3.21 7.79
C SER A 187 9.41 2.11 6.80
N LYS A 188 10.68 1.71 6.75
CA LYS A 188 11.11 0.58 5.94
C LYS A 188 10.61 -0.73 6.54
N VAL A 189 9.95 -1.55 5.73
CA VAL A 189 9.53 -2.89 6.15
C VAL A 189 10.74 -3.82 6.26
N THR A 190 10.85 -4.53 7.40
CA THR A 190 11.94 -5.48 7.67
C THR A 190 11.45 -6.92 7.81
N THR A 191 10.27 -7.11 8.38
CA THR A 191 9.69 -8.45 8.58
C THR A 191 8.19 -8.41 8.33
N ILE A 192 7.67 -9.45 7.68
CA ILE A 192 6.25 -9.75 7.61
C ILE A 192 6.06 -11.10 8.28
N TYR A 193 5.15 -11.18 9.24
CA TYR A 193 4.98 -12.39 10.04
C TYR A 193 3.52 -12.61 10.41
N CYS A 194 3.21 -13.84 10.78
CA CYS A 194 1.90 -14.20 11.30
C CYS A 194 1.98 -14.31 12.83
N THR A 195 1.07 -13.61 13.52
CA THR A 195 0.93 -13.69 14.98
C THR A 195 -0.42 -14.27 15.34
N ASP A 196 -0.52 -14.86 16.52
CA ASP A 196 -1.82 -15.17 17.09
C ASP A 196 -2.63 -13.88 17.21
N GLN A 197 -3.91 -13.95 16.89
CA GLN A 197 -4.85 -12.88 17.21
C GLN A 197 -4.89 -12.75 18.74
N VAL A 198 -4.22 -11.74 19.29
CA VAL A 198 -4.39 -11.36 20.71
C VAL A 198 -5.82 -10.95 20.90
#